data_AF-A0A8H6BWU6-F1
#
_entry.id   AF-A0A8H6BWU6-F1
#
_cell.length_a   1.000
_cell.length_b   1.000
_cell.length_c   1.000
_cell.angle_alpha   90.00
_cell.angle_beta   90.00
_cell.angle_gamma   90.00
#
_symmetry.space_group_name_H-M   'P 1'
#
loop_
_entity.id
_entity.type
_entity.pdbx_description
1 polymer ?
#
loop_
_entity_poly.entity_id
_entity_poly.type
_entity_poly.pdbx_seq_one_letter_code
_entity_poly.pdbx_strand_id
1 'polypeptide(L)'
;MVLRFDDLTKPFSDETSRIIDSEVQRIVSDCYQKCKQLLTEKSKEVELVAQELLKKEFITREDMIRLLGKRPFPETNDAFDKYLDGKPAFKNEQPENEKKDSAN
;
A
#
# COMPACT_ATOMS: atom_id res chain seq x y z
N MET A 1 22.37 -19.69 -9.30
CA MET A 1 22.37 -18.36 -9.96
C MET A 1 22.07 -17.33 -8.89
N VAL A 2 23.11 -16.83 -8.22
CA VAL A 2 22.99 -15.82 -7.16
C VAL A 2 23.43 -14.51 -7.79
N LEU A 3 22.51 -13.54 -7.88
CA LEU A 3 22.82 -12.20 -8.37
C LEU A 3 23.73 -11.54 -7.33
N ARG A 4 25.03 -11.47 -7.63
CA ARG A 4 26.00 -10.70 -6.87
C ARG A 4 25.75 -9.21 -7.11
N PHE A 5 25.47 -8.50 -6.03
CA PHE A 5 25.30 -7.05 -5.94
C PHE A 5 26.66 -6.37 -5.61
N ASP A 6 27.75 -6.81 -6.24
CA ASP A 6 29.13 -6.39 -5.93
C ASP A 6 29.82 -5.72 -7.14
N ASP A 7 29.13 -4.83 -7.85
CA ASP A 7 29.78 -3.79 -8.66
C ASP A 7 29.66 -2.45 -7.93
N LEU A 8 30.35 -2.41 -6.78
CA LEU A 8 30.40 -1.30 -5.81
C LEU A 8 31.43 -0.22 -6.23
N THR A 9 31.34 0.28 -7.46
CA THR A 9 31.86 1.61 -7.79
C THR A 9 30.87 2.26 -8.74
N LYS A 10 30.08 3.21 -8.23
CA LYS A 10 29.19 4.07 -9.02
C LYS A 10 30.02 4.62 -10.20
N PRO A 11 29.73 4.30 -11.48
CA PRO A 11 30.55 4.72 -12.62
C PRO A 11 30.28 6.19 -13.00
N PHE A 12 30.36 7.08 -12.02
CA PHE A 12 30.05 8.49 -12.17
C PHE A 12 30.80 9.31 -11.11
N SER A 13 31.19 10.54 -11.48
CA SER A 13 31.92 11.47 -10.61
C SER A 13 31.18 11.70 -9.28
N ASP A 14 31.90 12.01 -8.20
CA ASP A 14 31.32 12.39 -6.90
C ASP A 14 30.30 13.52 -7.04
N GLU A 15 30.55 14.45 -7.98
CA GLU A 15 29.63 15.53 -8.32
C GLU A 15 28.33 15.01 -8.92
N THR A 16 28.40 14.06 -9.86
CA THR A 16 27.24 13.44 -10.47
C THR A 16 26.45 12.58 -9.47
N SER A 17 27.14 11.85 -8.60
CA SER A 17 26.51 11.09 -7.51
C SER A 17 25.69 12.01 -6.60
N ARG A 18 26.24 13.17 -6.23
CA ARG A 18 25.56 14.16 -5.39
C ARG A 18 24.30 14.73 -6.07
N ILE A 19 24.38 15.01 -7.37
CA ILE A 19 23.23 15.47 -8.16
C ILE A 19 22.13 14.41 -8.17
N ILE A 20 22.47 13.14 -8.42
CA ILE A 20 21.50 12.03 -8.42
C ILE A 20 20.80 11.91 -7.08
N ASP A 21 21.55 11.87 -5.97
CA ASP A 21 20.96 11.72 -4.63
C ASP A 21 20.04 12.93 -4.30
N SER A 22 20.39 14.13 -4.73
CA SER A 22 19.56 15.33 -4.57
C SER A 22 18.24 15.26 -5.37
N GLU A 23 18.29 14.76 -6.61
CA GLU A 23 17.09 14.58 -7.44
C GLU A 23 16.19 13.47 -6.91
N VAL A 24 16.75 12.38 -6.39
CA VAL A 24 15.98 11.33 -5.73
C VAL A 24 15.24 11.88 -4.52
N GLN A 25 15.91 12.66 -3.67
CA GLN A 25 15.26 13.31 -2.53
C GLN A 25 14.16 14.27 -2.96
N ARG A 26 14.38 15.05 -4.02
CA ARG A 26 13.38 15.97 -4.58
C ARG A 26 12.14 15.21 -5.07
N ILE A 27 12.32 14.14 -5.84
CA ILE A 27 11.23 13.32 -6.36
C ILE A 27 10.42 12.69 -5.22
N VAL A 28 11.10 12.11 -4.22
CA VAL A 28 10.43 11.50 -3.07
C VAL A 28 9.64 12.55 -2.27
N SER A 29 10.23 13.72 -2.04
CA SER A 29 9.57 14.84 -1.36
C SER A 29 8.33 15.32 -2.13
N ASP A 30 8.45 15.51 -3.45
CA ASP A 30 7.35 15.97 -4.30
C ASP A 30 6.20 14.95 -4.31
N CYS A 31 6.51 13.66 -4.44
CA CYS A 31 5.51 12.60 -4.36
C CYS A 31 4.83 12.56 -2.99
N TYR A 32 5.60 12.67 -1.91
CA TYR A 32 5.06 12.72 -0.55
C TYR A 32 4.11 13.92 -0.36
N GLN A 33 4.51 15.10 -0.80
CA GLN A 33 3.69 16.31 -0.71
C GLN A 33 2.41 16.18 -1.52
N LYS A 34 2.48 15.69 -2.76
CA LYS A 34 1.30 15.44 -3.61
C LYS A 34 0.34 14.44 -2.96
N CYS A 35 0.84 13.32 -2.46
CA CYS A 35 0.02 12.33 -1.76
C CYS A 35 -0.63 12.93 -0.51
N LYS A 36 0.14 13.64 0.31
CA LYS A 36 -0.37 14.30 1.52
C LYS A 36 -1.44 15.33 1.18
N GLN A 37 -1.23 16.15 0.17
CA GLN A 37 -2.20 17.16 -0.28
C GLN A 37 -3.50 16.49 -0.75
N LEU A 38 -3.39 15.44 -1.59
CA LEU A 38 -4.55 14.67 -2.06
C LEU A 38 -5.35 14.08 -0.89
N LEU A 39 -4.68 13.44 0.06
CA LEU A 39 -5.33 12.88 1.26
C LEU A 39 -5.94 13.95 2.15
N THR A 40 -5.31 15.13 2.24
CA THR A 40 -5.83 16.26 3.02
C THR A 40 -7.08 16.86 2.38
N GLU A 41 -7.06 17.06 1.06
CA GLU A 41 -8.21 17.55 0.29
C GLU A 41 -9.40 16.57 0.38
N LYS A 42 -9.10 15.27 0.35
CA LYS A 42 -10.08 14.19 0.48
C LYS A 42 -10.24 13.68 1.91
N SER A 43 -9.86 14.46 2.93
CA SER A 43 -9.88 14.00 4.33
C SER A 43 -11.26 13.52 4.79
N LYS A 44 -12.35 14.12 4.33
CA LYS A 44 -13.72 13.71 4.67
C LYS A 44 -14.07 12.33 4.11
N GLU A 45 -13.64 12.06 2.88
CA GLU A 45 -13.82 10.78 2.20
C GLU A 45 -13.01 9.67 2.90
N VAL A 46 -11.78 9.98 3.32
CA VAL A 46 -10.93 9.08 4.12
C VAL A 46 -11.56 8.77 5.48
N GLU A 47 -12.12 9.78 6.16
CA GLU A 47 -12.80 9.60 7.44
C GLU A 47 -14.04 8.70 7.32
N LEU A 48 -14.84 8.87 6.27
CA LEU A 48 -15.99 8.00 5.99
C LEU A 48 -15.58 6.54 5.81
N VAL A 49 -14.51 6.29 5.05
CA VAL A 49 -13.98 4.93 4.87
C VAL A 49 -13.45 4.36 6.18
N ALA A 50 -12.76 5.16 6.99
CA ALA A 50 -12.27 4.74 8.30
C ALA A 50 -13.41 4.39 9.26
N GLN A 51 -14.48 5.17 9.29
CA GLN A 51 -15.67 4.87 10.10
C GLN A 51 -16.36 3.58 9.67
N GLU A 52 -16.39 3.28 8.38
CA GLU A 52 -16.97 2.03 7.90
C GLU A 52 -16.08 0.82 8.22
N LEU A 53 -14.75 0.97 8.11
CA LEU A 53 -13.79 -0.07 8.54
C LEU A 53 -13.89 -0.40 10.04
N LEU A 54 -14.28 0.57 10.87
CA LEU A 54 -14.54 0.32 12.30
C LEU A 54 -15.79 -0.53 12.54
N LYS A 55 -16.79 -0.46 11.64
CA LYS A 55 -18.03 -1.26 11.74
C LYS A 55 -17.89 -2.62 11.06
N LYS A 56 -17.16 -2.67 9.95
CA LYS A 56 -16.99 -3.84 9.09
C LYS A 56 -15.51 -4.05 8.84
N GLU A 57 -14.96 -5.17 9.30
CA GLU A 57 -13.53 -5.50 9.21
C GLU A 57 -13.02 -5.63 7.76
N PHE A 58 -13.92 -5.70 6.78
CA PHE A 58 -13.60 -5.73 5.35
C PHE A 58 -14.57 -4.84 4.57
N ILE A 59 -14.06 -4.16 3.54
CA ILE A 59 -14.86 -3.35 2.62
C ILE A 59 -14.85 -4.02 1.24
N THR A 60 -16.00 -4.11 0.59
CA THR A 60 -16.10 -4.60 -0.79
C THR A 60 -16.13 -3.44 -1.78
N ARG A 61 -16.05 -3.75 -3.08
CA ARG A 61 -16.16 -2.77 -4.15
C ARG A 61 -17.46 -1.98 -4.09
N GLU A 62 -18.59 -2.64 -3.81
CA GLU A 62 -19.91 -2.01 -3.75
C GLU A 62 -19.97 -0.98 -2.62
N ASP A 63 -19.36 -1.30 -1.47
CA ASP A 63 -19.28 -0.41 -0.31
C ASP A 63 -18.42 0.83 -0.63
N MET A 64 -17.28 0.64 -1.32
CA MET A 64 -16.45 1.74 -1.82
C MET A 64 -17.22 2.67 -2.76
N ILE A 65 -17.96 2.11 -3.72
CA ILE A 65 -18.77 2.90 -4.68
C ILE A 65 -19.91 3.62 -3.96
N ARG A 66 -20.50 3.00 -2.93
CA ARG A 66 -21.55 3.63 -2.10
C ARG A 66 -21.02 4.80 -1.28
N LEU A 67 -19.80 4.69 -0.75
CA LEU A 67 -19.19 5.72 0.10
C LEU A 67 -18.57 6.88 -0.69
N LEU A 68 -17.84 6.58 -1.76
CA LEU A 68 -17.03 7.55 -2.51
C LEU A 68 -17.61 7.90 -3.89
N GLY A 69 -18.61 7.15 -4.36
CA GLY A 69 -19.19 7.30 -5.68
C GLY A 69 -18.47 6.51 -6.78
N LYS A 70 -18.89 6.71 -8.03
CA LYS A 70 -18.27 6.07 -9.19
C LYS A 70 -16.93 6.74 -9.52
N ARG A 71 -15.94 5.93 -9.89
CA ARG A 71 -14.63 6.43 -10.30
C ARG A 71 -14.74 7.30 -11.56
N PRO A 72 -14.15 8.51 -11.59
CA PRO A 72 -14.21 9.40 -12.75
C PRO A 72 -13.27 9.01 -13.91
N PHE A 73 -12.56 7.88 -13.79
CA PHE A 73 -11.64 7.37 -14.82
C PHE A 73 -12.03 5.94 -15.19
N PRO A 74 -11.87 5.54 -16.48
CA PRO A 74 -12.23 4.21 -16.94
C PRO A 74 -11.43 3.14 -16.17
N GLU A 75 -12.13 2.13 -15.68
CA GLU A 75 -11.50 1.00 -15.00
C GLU A 75 -10.81 0.12 -16.03
N THR A 76 -9.47 0.11 -16.00
CA THR A 76 -8.64 -0.73 -16.86
C THR A 76 -7.95 -1.85 -16.09
N ASN A 77 -8.16 -1.96 -14.79
CA ASN A 77 -7.39 -2.83 -13.91
C ASN A 77 -8.28 -3.78 -13.10
N ASP A 78 -8.37 -5.03 -13.54
CA ASP A 78 -8.91 -6.18 -12.79
C ASP A 78 -8.18 -6.39 -11.45
N ALA A 79 -7.02 -5.76 -11.27
CA ALA A 79 -6.29 -5.73 -10.02
C ALA A 79 -7.11 -5.18 -8.85
N PHE A 80 -8.05 -4.25 -9.09
CA PHE A 80 -8.84 -3.64 -8.02
C PHE A 80 -9.86 -4.62 -7.41
N ASP A 81 -10.43 -5.51 -8.21
CA ASP A 81 -11.37 -6.56 -7.76
C ASP A 81 -10.67 -7.57 -6.86
N LYS A 82 -9.45 -7.96 -7.24
CA LYS A 82 -8.64 -8.94 -6.50
C LYS A 82 -8.42 -8.58 -5.03
N TYR A 83 -8.37 -7.29 -4.69
CA TYR A 83 -8.17 -6.83 -3.30
C TYR A 83 -9.48 -6.63 -2.54
N LEU A 84 -10.63 -6.59 -3.23
CA LEU A 84 -11.95 -6.31 -2.65
C LEU A 84 -12.91 -7.51 -2.69
N ASP A 85 -12.51 -8.63 -3.28
CA ASP A 85 -13.24 -9.92 -3.40
C ASP A 85 -13.51 -10.65 -2.06
N GLY A 86 -13.58 -9.94 -0.93
CA GLY A 86 -14.02 -10.49 0.35
C GLY A 86 -13.04 -11.45 1.03
N LYS A 87 -11.78 -11.55 0.57
CA LYS A 87 -10.73 -12.23 1.32
C LYS A 87 -10.21 -11.27 2.41
N PRO A 88 -10.18 -11.68 3.69
CA PRO A 88 -9.58 -10.85 4.73
C PRO A 88 -8.11 -10.60 4.38
N ALA A 89 -7.73 -9.33 4.20
CA ALA A 89 -6.35 -8.94 3.91
C ALA A 89 -5.40 -9.33 5.07
N PHE A 90 -5.96 -9.48 6.27
CA PHE A 90 -5.30 -10.01 7.45
C PHE A 90 -5.93 -11.35 7.83
N LYS A 91 -5.29 -12.45 7.48
CA LYS A 91 -5.49 -13.69 8.24
C LYS A 91 -4.85 -13.45 9.60
N ASN A 92 -5.66 -13.38 10.65
CA ASN A 92 -5.15 -13.63 12.00
C ASN A 92 -4.77 -15.11 12.08
N GLU A 93 -3.58 -15.45 11.59
CA GLU A 93 -2.92 -16.70 11.96
C GLU A 93 -2.48 -16.54 13.41
N GLN A 94 -3.42 -16.78 14.33
CA GLN A 94 -3.05 -17.15 15.69
C GLN A 94 -2.19 -18.41 15.56
N PRO A 95 -0.95 -18.46 16.08
CA PRO A 95 -0.21 -19.70 16.12
C PRO A 95 -1.04 -20.69 16.94
N GLU A 96 -1.42 -21.78 16.29
CA GLU A 96 -2.02 -22.97 16.89
C GLU A 96 -1.14 -23.37 18.09
N ASN A 97 -1.67 -23.17 19.30
CA ASN A 97 -1.02 -23.61 20.52
C ASN A 97 -0.96 -25.14 20.49
N GLU A 98 0.25 -25.68 20.44
CA GLU A 98 0.54 -27.11 20.48
C GLU A 98 -0.14 -27.76 21.70
N LYS A 99 -1.29 -28.40 21.48
CA LYS A 99 -1.81 -29.44 22.37
C LYS A 99 -1.45 -30.80 21.79
N LYS A 100 -0.20 -31.19 21.97
CA LYS A 100 0.24 -32.58 22.17
C LYS A 100 1.25 -32.45 23.30
N ASP A 101 0.83 -32.64 24.55
CA ASP A 101 0.97 -33.95 25.15
C ASP A 101 -0.26 -34.38 25.94
N SER A 102 -1.01 -35.30 25.36
CA SER A 102 -1.78 -36.27 26.11
C SER A 102 -1.41 -37.67 25.63
N ALA A 103 -0.83 -38.44 26.55
CA ALA A 103 -0.63 -39.89 26.56
C ALA A 103 0.42 -40.49 25.62
N ASN A 104 1.61 -40.75 26.15
CA ASN A 104 2.02 -42.12 26.51
C ASN A 104 3.17 -42.10 27.53
#